data_AF-A7SGG5-F1
#
_entry.id   AF-A7SGG5-F1
#
_cell.length_a   1.000
_cell.length_b   1.000
_cell.length_c   1.000
_cell.angle_alpha   90.00
_cell.angle_beta   90.00
_cell.angle_gamma   90.00
#
_symmetry.space_group_name_H-M   'P 1'
#
loop_
_entity.id
_entity.type
_entity.pdbx_description
1 polymer ?
#
loop_
_entity_poly.entity_id
_entity_poly.type
_entity_poly.pdbx_seq_one_letter_code
_entity_poly.pdbx_strand_id
1 'polypeptide(L)'
;YCVCVGPYYLGPYCVCGGPYYLGAYCVCGGPYYLGPYCVCGGPYYLGPYCVCGGPYYLGPYCVCVGLYYLGPYCVCDGPYYLGPYCVCGGPYYLGPYCVCGGPYYLGPYCVCGGPYYLGPYCVCGGPYYLGLYCVC
;
A
#
# COMPACT_ATOMS: atom_id res chain seq x y z
N TYR A 1 -19.24 6.60 -19.78
CA TYR A 1 -17.88 7.14 -19.76
C TYR A 1 -18.01 8.65 -19.70
N CYS A 2 -17.33 9.31 -18.78
CA CYS A 2 -17.42 10.76 -18.61
C CYS A 2 -16.01 11.36 -18.63
N VAL A 3 -15.80 12.39 -19.45
CA VAL A 3 -14.55 13.19 -19.47
C VAL A 3 -14.90 14.57 -18.93
N CYS A 4 -14.28 14.97 -17.82
CA CYS A 4 -14.74 16.17 -17.10
C CYS A 4 -13.60 16.98 -16.45
N VAL A 5 -13.75 18.33 -16.37
CA VAL A 5 -12.74 19.31 -15.87
C VAL A 5 -13.15 20.25 -14.70
N GLY A 6 -14.40 20.28 -14.24
CA GLY A 6 -14.84 20.77 -12.93
C GLY A 6 -14.45 19.97 -11.65
N PRO A 7 -15.00 20.34 -10.47
CA PRO A 7 -14.40 20.00 -9.17
C PRO A 7 -14.83 18.66 -8.52
N TYR A 8 -16.02 18.15 -8.81
CA TYR A 8 -16.58 16.94 -8.20
C TYR A 8 -17.23 16.07 -9.26
N TYR A 9 -17.03 14.75 -9.18
CA TYR A 9 -17.65 13.82 -10.13
C TYR A 9 -18.22 12.57 -9.51
N LEU A 10 -19.37 12.19 -10.05
CA LEU A 10 -20.06 10.95 -9.78
C LEU A 10 -20.35 10.24 -11.11
N GLY A 11 -19.85 9.01 -11.26
CA GLY A 11 -20.13 8.23 -12.46
C GLY A 11 -19.56 6.82 -12.42
N PRO A 12 -20.08 5.88 -13.22
CA PRO A 12 -19.57 4.50 -13.23
C PRO A 12 -18.17 4.38 -13.85
N TYR A 13 -17.86 5.21 -14.86
CA TYR A 13 -16.55 5.24 -15.54
C TYR A 13 -16.10 6.68 -15.76
N CYS A 14 -14.98 7.06 -15.16
CA CYS A 14 -14.50 8.44 -15.09
C CYS A 14 -13.06 8.55 -15.61
N VAL A 15 -12.80 9.51 -16.50
CA VAL A 15 -11.45 9.96 -16.87
C VAL A 15 -11.37 11.47 -16.69
N CYS A 16 -10.76 11.93 -15.59
CA CYS A 16 -10.94 13.31 -15.15
C CYS A 16 -9.69 13.94 -14.50
N GLY A 17 -9.64 15.28 -14.50
CA GLY A 17 -8.72 16.12 -13.71
C GLY A 17 -9.49 17.12 -12.84
N GLY A 18 -9.23 17.17 -11.53
CA GLY A 18 -10.15 17.72 -10.52
C GLY A 18 -9.94 17.11 -9.12
N PRO A 19 -10.42 17.72 -8.03
CA PRO A 19 -10.01 17.36 -6.67
C PRO A 19 -10.66 16.12 -6.05
N TYR A 20 -11.92 15.79 -6.39
CA TYR A 20 -12.66 14.72 -5.73
C TYR A 20 -13.40 13.82 -6.72
N TYR A 21 -13.27 12.51 -6.55
CA TYR A 21 -13.87 11.52 -7.44
C TYR A 21 -14.54 10.37 -6.72
N LEU A 22 -15.76 10.05 -7.16
CA LEU A 22 -16.52 8.89 -6.74
C LEU A 22 -16.99 8.10 -7.97
N GLY A 23 -16.52 6.87 -8.14
CA GLY A 23 -16.90 6.07 -9.30
C GLY A 23 -16.45 4.62 -9.23
N ALA A 24 -17.03 3.76 -10.08
CA ALA A 24 -16.70 2.34 -10.07
C ALA A 24 -15.30 2.06 -10.67
N TYR A 25 -15.00 2.73 -11.78
CA TYR A 25 -13.71 2.67 -12.47
C TYR A 25 -13.22 4.09 -12.74
N CYS A 26 -12.06 4.44 -12.20
CA CYS A 26 -11.50 5.79 -12.25
C CYS A 26 -10.08 5.77 -12.82
N VAL A 27 -9.81 6.62 -13.82
CA VAL A 27 -8.46 6.96 -14.29
C VAL A 27 -8.28 8.48 -14.21
N CYS A 28 -7.74 8.97 -13.11
CA CYS A 28 -7.91 10.39 -12.75
C CYS A 28 -6.69 11.00 -12.03
N GLY A 29 -6.57 12.33 -12.04
CA GLY A 29 -5.57 13.14 -11.31
C GLY A 29 -6.21 14.15 -10.34
N GLY A 30 -5.84 14.17 -9.05
CA GLY A 30 -6.56 14.91 -8.01
C GLY A 30 -6.34 14.42 -6.57
N PRO A 31 -6.63 15.22 -5.53
CA PRO A 31 -6.35 14.84 -4.15
C PRO A 31 -7.08 13.64 -3.53
N TYR A 32 -8.33 13.35 -3.90
CA TYR A 32 -9.12 12.32 -3.21
C TYR A 32 -9.90 11.43 -4.18
N TYR A 33 -9.80 10.12 -3.98
CA TYR A 33 -10.50 9.12 -4.79
C TYR A 33 -11.17 8.04 -3.95
N LEU A 34 -12.40 7.72 -4.32
CA LEU A 34 -13.18 6.64 -3.75
C LEU A 34 -13.78 5.79 -4.87
N GLY A 35 -13.45 4.50 -4.91
CA GLY A 35 -13.98 3.62 -5.95
C GLY A 35 -13.44 2.18 -5.93
N PRO A 36 -14.18 1.21 -6.48
CA PRO A 36 -13.74 -0.18 -6.55
C PRO A 36 -12.43 -0.40 -7.31
N TYR A 37 -12.23 0.27 -8.44
CA TYR A 37 -11.03 0.16 -9.26
C TYR A 37 -10.48 1.54 -9.60
N CYS A 38 -9.26 1.83 -9.16
CA CYS A 38 -8.63 3.14 -9.33
C CYS A 38 -7.23 3.01 -9.96
N VAL A 39 -6.96 3.80 -11.00
CA VAL A 39 -5.61 4.02 -11.56
C VAL A 39 -5.34 5.53 -11.58
N CYS A 40 -4.73 6.07 -10.53
CA CYS A 40 -4.83 7.49 -10.26
C CYS A 40 -3.57 8.09 -9.57
N GLY A 41 -3.40 9.42 -9.61
CA GLY A 41 -2.30 10.17 -8.98
C GLY A 41 -2.79 11.29 -8.03
N GLY A 42 -2.39 11.28 -6.74
CA GLY A 42 -2.95 12.17 -5.71
C GLY A 42 -2.79 11.70 -4.26
N PRO A 43 -3.04 12.55 -3.26
CA PRO A 43 -2.75 12.21 -1.86
C PRO A 43 -3.51 11.07 -1.18
N TYR A 44 -4.79 10.85 -1.49
CA TYR A 44 -5.61 9.91 -0.72
C TYR A 44 -6.46 9.00 -1.61
N TYR A 45 -6.40 7.70 -1.33
CA TYR A 45 -7.17 6.69 -2.07
C TYR A 45 -7.85 5.70 -1.15
N LEU A 46 -9.10 5.40 -1.49
CA LEU A 46 -9.90 4.40 -0.81
C LEU A 46 -10.59 3.51 -1.84
N GLY A 47 -10.26 2.21 -1.86
CA GLY A 47 -10.82 1.31 -2.86
C GLY A 47 -10.30 -0.13 -2.79
N PRO A 48 -11.10 -1.12 -3.20
CA PRO A 48 -10.67 -2.51 -3.21
C PRO A 48 -9.47 -2.85 -4.08
N TYR A 49 -9.33 -2.21 -5.26
CA TYR A 49 -8.21 -2.42 -6.16
C TYR A 49 -7.63 -1.08 -6.60
N CYS A 50 -6.39 -0.79 -6.17
CA CYS A 50 -5.72 0.47 -6.44
C CYS A 50 -4.37 0.26 -7.13
N VAL A 51 -4.11 1.00 -8.22
CA VAL A 51 -2.79 1.14 -8.84
C VAL A 51 -2.44 2.62 -8.95
N CYS A 52 -1.70 3.16 -7.99
CA CYS A 52 -1.70 4.61 -7.76
C CYS A 52 -0.35 5.19 -7.28
N GLY A 53 -0.23 6.52 -7.25
CA GLY A 53 0.93 7.26 -6.71
C GLY A 53 0.51 8.41 -5.77
N GLY A 54 1.04 8.46 -4.54
CA GLY A 54 0.49 9.33 -3.50
C GLY A 54 0.73 8.88 -2.05
N PRO A 55 0.63 9.78 -1.06
CA PRO A 55 0.97 9.48 0.33
C PRO A 55 0.10 8.44 1.07
N TYR A 56 -1.21 8.32 0.84
CA TYR A 56 -2.06 7.46 1.68
C TYR A 56 -2.97 6.54 0.89
N TYR A 57 -2.94 5.25 1.24
CA TYR A 57 -3.77 4.20 0.61
C TYR A 57 -4.49 3.32 1.61
N LEU A 58 -5.76 3.08 1.33
CA LEU A 58 -6.58 2.14 2.08
C LEU A 58 -7.36 1.23 1.12
N GLY A 59 -7.08 -0.07 1.15
CA GLY A 59 -7.70 -0.99 0.21
C GLY A 59 -7.23 -2.44 0.30
N PRO A 60 -8.07 -3.44 -0.01
CA PRO A 60 -7.66 -4.84 0.00
C PRO A 60 -6.52 -5.24 -0.91
N TYR A 61 -6.44 -4.68 -2.12
CA TYR A 61 -5.39 -4.98 -3.08
C TYR A 61 -4.78 -3.68 -3.61
N CYS A 62 -3.53 -3.43 -3.24
CA CYS A 62 -2.82 -2.19 -3.56
C CYS A 62 -1.50 -2.48 -4.30
N VAL A 63 -1.27 -1.80 -5.42
CA VAL A 63 0.03 -1.72 -6.09
C VAL A 63 0.41 -0.25 -6.26
N CYS A 64 1.13 0.33 -5.31
CA CYS A 64 1.31 1.78 -5.29
C CYS A 64 2.69 2.24 -4.78
N VAL A 65 2.99 3.54 -4.98
CA VAL A 65 4.13 4.26 -4.38
C VAL A 65 3.63 5.41 -3.50
N GLY A 66 4.20 5.63 -2.32
CA GLY A 66 3.56 6.43 -1.28
C GLY A 66 4.15 6.39 0.11
N LEU A 67 3.43 6.96 1.09
CA LEU A 67 3.89 7.07 2.47
C LEU A 67 3.33 5.96 3.38
N TYR A 68 2.02 5.77 3.33
CA TYR A 68 1.26 4.92 4.25
C TYR A 68 0.30 4.01 3.50
N TYR A 69 0.28 2.75 3.90
CA TYR A 69 -0.52 1.72 3.27
C TYR A 69 -1.23 0.86 4.31
N LEU A 70 -2.53 0.68 4.10
CA LEU A 70 -3.35 -0.18 4.94
C LEU A 70 -4.19 -1.10 4.05
N GLY A 71 -3.93 -2.40 4.12
CA GLY A 71 -4.59 -3.35 3.22
C GLY A 71 -4.16 -4.80 3.39
N PRO A 72 -5.03 -5.78 3.13
CA PRO A 72 -4.67 -7.18 3.20
C PRO A 72 -3.57 -7.66 2.25
N TYR A 73 -3.53 -7.15 1.01
CA TYR A 73 -2.55 -7.53 0.01
C TYR A 73 -1.92 -6.28 -0.60
N CYS A 74 -0.63 -6.06 -0.32
CA CYS A 74 0.09 -4.86 -0.76
C CYS A 74 1.37 -5.24 -1.52
N VAL A 75 1.58 -4.63 -2.69
CA VAL A 75 2.86 -4.65 -3.43
C VAL A 75 3.29 -3.21 -3.68
N CYS A 76 4.14 -2.65 -2.81
CA CYS A 76 4.26 -1.20 -2.73
C CYS A 76 5.67 -0.73 -2.31
N ASP A 77 5.98 0.54 -2.59
CA ASP A 77 7.17 1.24 -2.07
C ASP A 77 6.82 2.48 -1.25
N GLY A 78 7.46 2.64 -0.08
CA GLY A 78 7.05 3.62 0.92
C GLY A 78 7.42 3.30 2.38
N PRO A 79 7.34 4.27 3.31
CA PRO A 79 7.80 4.11 4.67
C PRO A 79 6.97 3.24 5.62
N TYR A 80 5.66 3.16 5.48
CA TYR A 80 4.82 2.49 6.48
C TYR A 80 3.77 1.56 5.87
N TYR A 81 3.78 0.31 6.33
CA TYR A 81 2.86 -0.73 5.87
C TYR A 81 2.15 -1.44 7.01
N LEU A 82 0.85 -1.64 6.83
CA LEU A 82 0.02 -2.43 7.72
C LEU A 82 -0.88 -3.37 6.92
N GLY A 83 -0.64 -4.68 7.03
CA GLY A 83 -1.39 -5.66 6.25
C GLY A 83 -0.97 -7.12 6.46
N PRO A 84 -1.89 -8.10 6.34
CA PRO A 84 -1.56 -9.52 6.40
C PRO A 84 -0.54 -10.02 5.39
N TYR A 85 -0.56 -9.56 4.15
CA TYR A 85 0.36 -10.01 3.10
C TYR A 85 1.00 -8.81 2.40
N CYS A 86 2.31 -8.65 2.58
CA CYS A 86 3.05 -7.50 2.05
C CYS A 86 4.28 -7.96 1.25
N VAL A 87 4.46 -7.42 0.05
CA VAL A 87 5.72 -7.50 -0.71
C VAL A 87 6.17 -6.08 -1.02
N CYS A 88 7.00 -5.50 -0.16
CA CYS A 88 7.16 -4.04 -0.14
C CYS A 88 8.58 -3.57 0.23
N GLY A 89 8.97 -2.36 -0.20
CA GLY A 89 10.21 -1.66 0.19
C GLY A 89 9.93 -0.42 1.05
N GLY A 90 10.70 -0.18 2.12
CA GLY A 90 10.25 0.75 3.17
C GLY A 90 10.86 0.63 4.55
N PRO A 91 10.82 1.68 5.39
CA PRO A 91 11.35 1.59 6.75
C PRO A 91 10.58 0.69 7.75
N TYR A 92 9.25 0.60 7.69
CA TYR A 92 8.44 -0.01 8.75
C TYR A 92 7.30 -0.89 8.21
N TYR A 93 7.18 -2.09 8.78
CA TYR A 93 6.15 -3.06 8.38
C TYR A 93 5.53 -3.78 9.56
N LEU A 94 4.21 -3.94 9.49
CA LEU A 94 3.42 -4.67 10.46
C LEU A 94 2.46 -5.63 9.74
N GLY A 95 2.66 -6.93 9.90
CA GLY A 95 1.90 -7.92 9.15
C GLY A 95 2.21 -9.39 9.42
N PRO A 96 1.21 -10.29 9.35
CA PRO A 96 1.38 -11.74 9.34
C PRO A 96 2.52 -12.29 8.47
N TYR A 97 2.52 -11.93 7.19
CA TYR A 97 3.40 -12.50 6.17
C TYR A 97 4.01 -11.36 5.34
N CYS A 98 5.33 -11.20 5.44
CA CYS A 98 6.05 -10.11 4.79
C CYS A 98 7.25 -10.62 3.99
N VAL A 99 7.42 -10.13 2.75
CA VAL A 99 8.66 -10.24 1.96
C VAL A 99 9.13 -8.84 1.62
N CYS A 100 10.08 -8.30 2.38
CA CYS A 100 10.29 -6.86 2.39
C CYS A 100 11.75 -6.44 2.59
N GLY A 101 12.10 -5.21 2.18
CA GLY A 101 13.43 -4.60 2.38
C GLY A 101 13.35 -3.28 3.14
N GLY A 102 14.10 -3.15 4.24
CA GLY A 102 13.83 -2.14 5.27
C GLY A 102 14.44 -2.44 6.63
N PRO A 103 14.52 -1.49 7.56
CA PRO A 103 15.06 -1.62 8.90
C PRO A 103 14.17 -2.33 9.93
N TYR A 104 12.85 -2.15 9.93
CA TYR A 104 12.00 -2.61 11.05
C TYR A 104 10.80 -3.46 10.62
N TYR A 105 10.67 -4.64 11.23
CA TYR A 105 9.61 -5.60 10.94
C TYR A 105 8.94 -6.15 12.19
N LEU A 106 7.61 -6.25 12.15
CA LEU A 106 6.81 -6.91 13.18
C LEU A 106 5.79 -7.84 12.54
N GLY A 107 5.90 -9.13 12.79
CA GLY A 107 5.06 -10.12 12.13
C GLY A 107 5.43 -11.57 12.42
N PRO A 108 4.51 -12.54 12.35
CA PRO A 108 4.80 -13.94 12.60
C PRO A 108 5.74 -14.61 11.59
N TYR A 109 5.67 -14.26 10.31
CA TYR A 109 6.51 -14.84 9.26
C TYR A 109 7.08 -13.75 8.37
N CYS A 110 8.41 -13.63 8.30
CA CYS A 110 9.06 -12.62 7.46
C CYS A 110 10.29 -13.16 6.72
N VAL A 111 10.44 -12.73 5.46
CA VAL A 111 11.68 -12.79 4.68
C VAL A 111 12.14 -11.35 4.49
N CYS A 112 13.24 -10.93 5.12
CA CYS A 112 13.58 -9.51 5.17
C CYS A 112 15.08 -9.17 5.21
N GLY A 113 15.47 -8.11 4.50
CA GLY A 113 16.86 -7.64 4.45
C GLY A 113 17.28 -6.69 5.58
N GLY A 114 16.54 -6.65 6.68
CA GLY A 114 16.63 -5.55 7.66
C GLY A 114 17.40 -5.82 8.93
N PRO A 115 17.90 -4.76 9.58
CA PRO A 115 18.51 -4.85 10.89
C PRO A 115 17.61 -5.36 12.01
N TYR A 116 16.30 -5.05 12.04
CA TYR A 116 15.44 -5.34 13.19
C TYR A 116 14.19 -6.12 12.80
N TYR A 117 13.98 -7.29 13.41
CA TYR A 117 12.73 -8.04 13.28
C TYR A 117 12.24 -8.64 14.61
N LEU A 118 10.91 -8.61 14.79
CA LEU A 118 10.20 -9.14 15.94
C LEU A 118 9.08 -10.09 15.48
N GLY A 119 9.19 -11.37 15.84
CA GLY A 119 8.16 -12.37 15.62
C GLY A 119 8.69 -13.81 15.55
N PRO A 120 7.82 -14.83 15.55
CA PRO A 120 8.22 -16.23 15.69
C PRO A 120 9.15 -16.80 14.59
N TYR A 121 8.97 -16.47 13.31
CA TYR A 121 9.73 -17.10 12.20
C TYR A 121 10.34 -16.09 11.23
N CYS A 122 11.67 -16.12 11.03
CA CYS A 122 12.33 -15.22 10.08
C CYS A 122 13.47 -15.82 9.24
N VAL A 123 13.58 -15.34 7.99
CA VAL A 123 14.78 -15.46 7.16
C VAL A 123 15.28 -14.06 6.87
N CYS A 124 16.51 -13.74 7.27
CA CYS A 124 16.92 -12.35 7.37
C CYS A 124 18.43 -12.12 7.22
N GLY A 125 18.85 -10.86 7.01
CA GLY A 125 20.26 -10.53 6.69
C GLY A 125 20.92 -9.44 7.55
N GLY A 126 20.18 -8.73 8.40
CA GLY A 126 20.70 -7.81 9.42
C GLY A 126 21.07 -8.46 10.77
N PRO A 127 21.28 -7.66 11.84
CA PRO A 127 21.90 -8.15 13.09
C PRO A 127 20.96 -8.43 14.28
N TYR A 128 19.73 -7.91 14.30
CA TYR A 128 18.90 -7.86 15.53
C TYR A 128 17.54 -8.55 15.35
N TYR A 129 17.41 -9.75 15.93
CA TYR A 129 16.20 -10.57 15.79
C TYR A 129 15.68 -11.08 17.11
N LEU A 130 14.37 -11.01 17.26
CA LEU A 130 13.66 -11.59 18.39
C LEU A 130 12.57 -12.53 17.89
N GLY A 131 12.92 -13.81 17.78
CA GLY A 131 12.05 -14.88 17.28
C GLY A 131 12.45 -16.26 17.78
N LEU A 132 11.53 -17.22 17.66
CA LEU A 132 11.81 -18.61 18.04
C LEU A 132 12.67 -19.32 16.98
N TYR A 133 12.44 -19.00 15.70
CA TYR A 133 13.06 -19.68 14.56
C TYR A 133 13.54 -18.65 13.54
N CYS A 134 14.80 -18.25 13.64
CA CYS A 134 15.39 -17.26 12.74
C CYS A 134 16.66 -17.79 12.08
N VAL A 135 16.73 -17.63 10.75
CA VAL A 135 17.88 -18.00 9.92
C VAL A 135 18.47 -16.70 9.36
N CYS A 136 19.71 -16.39 9.74
CA CYS A 136 20.41 -15.15 9.40
C CYS A 136 21.72 -15.45 8.69
#